data_AF-A0A6A5SXH2-F1
#
_entry.id   AF-A0A6A5SXH2-F1
#
_cell.length_a   1.000
_cell.length_b   1.000
_cell.length_c   1.000
_cell.angle_alpha   90.00
_cell.angle_beta   90.00
_cell.angle_gamma   90.00
#
_symmetry.space_group_name_H-M   'P 1'
#
loop_
_entity.id
_entity.type
_entity.pdbx_description
1 polymer ?
#
loop_
_entity_poly.entity_id
_entity_poly.type
_entity_poly.pdbx_seq_one_letter_code
_entity_poly.pdbx_strand_id
1 'polypeptide(L)'
;PFAHDADFVERGTTLEDLYQRCAASDSPTALVGLGGAWVFWVYASNAARFEQSLRDIADSVKLAGRQDPQANIFKLVQDWLRDCKHRWLLMLESVDNARFLLDRPAVTSKSASVPLREYLPHRECGSIIVTTRNRDAALKLVERRDVITVGPMDEAEDDAL
;
A
#
# COMPACT_ATOMS: atom_id res chain seq x y z
N PRO A 1 15.11 -6.55 23.81
CA PRO A 1 14.29 -5.43 24.36
C PRO A 1 15.03 -4.10 24.17
N PHE A 2 14.35 -3.05 23.74
CA PHE A 2 14.98 -1.73 23.63
C PHE A 2 14.11 -0.64 24.25
N ALA A 3 14.77 0.16 25.09
CA ALA A 3 14.22 1.34 25.76
C ALA A 3 14.35 2.58 24.86
N HIS A 4 13.49 3.57 25.11
CA HIS A 4 13.41 4.83 24.39
C HIS A 4 14.62 5.75 24.65
N ASP A 5 15.03 6.46 23.60
CA ASP A 5 15.92 7.63 23.68
C ASP A 5 15.08 8.91 23.47
N ALA A 6 15.35 9.94 24.27
CA ALA A 6 14.47 11.08 24.51
C ALA A 6 14.61 12.22 23.48
N ASP A 7 15.63 12.19 22.63
CA ASP A 7 16.01 13.36 21.83
C ASP A 7 15.90 13.16 20.29
N PHE A 8 15.15 12.17 19.83
CA PHE A 8 15.13 11.83 18.40
C PHE A 8 14.12 12.66 17.58
N VAL A 9 14.63 13.49 16.67
CA VAL A 9 13.87 14.22 15.64
C VAL A 9 14.52 14.07 14.25
N GLU A 10 13.64 13.86 13.26
CA GLU A 10 13.77 13.41 11.86
C GLU A 10 14.41 14.41 10.85
N ARG A 11 14.89 13.94 9.66
CA ARG A 11 14.58 14.47 8.30
C ARG A 11 15.49 13.97 7.13
N GLY A 12 14.85 13.54 6.02
CA GLY A 12 15.40 13.61 4.64
C GLY A 12 16.11 12.35 4.08
N THR A 13 16.16 12.24 2.72
CA THR A 13 16.75 11.16 1.85
C THR A 13 16.40 9.70 2.12
N THR A 14 15.52 9.48 3.08
CA THR A 14 15.28 8.22 3.80
C THR A 14 15.01 7.00 2.92
N LEU A 15 14.42 7.16 1.73
CA LEU A 15 14.07 6.03 0.87
C LEU A 15 15.28 5.48 0.09
N GLU A 16 16.15 6.36 -0.42
CA GLU A 16 17.37 5.93 -1.11
C GLU A 16 18.36 5.35 -0.10
N ASP A 17 18.49 5.98 1.07
CA ASP A 17 19.34 5.46 2.14
C ASP A 17 18.81 4.13 2.71
N LEU A 18 17.48 3.93 2.74
CA LEU A 18 16.85 2.66 3.08
C LEU A 18 17.16 1.61 2.01
N TYR A 19 17.02 1.96 0.74
CA TYR A 19 17.31 1.05 -0.37
C TYR A 19 18.79 0.64 -0.36
N GLN A 20 19.71 1.59 -0.25
CA GLN A 20 21.14 1.33 -0.14
C GLN A 20 21.49 0.50 1.10
N ARG A 21 20.85 0.72 2.26
CA ARG A 21 21.09 -0.09 3.46
C ARG A 21 20.52 -1.50 3.37
N CYS A 22 19.32 -1.66 2.81
CA CYS A 22 18.71 -2.96 2.60
C CYS A 22 19.46 -3.78 1.53
N ALA A 23 20.02 -3.13 0.51
CA ALA A 23 20.81 -3.78 -0.54
C ALA A 23 22.26 -4.07 -0.09
N ALA A 24 22.84 -3.26 0.80
CA ALA A 24 24.23 -3.42 1.21
C ALA A 24 24.45 -4.42 2.37
N SER A 25 23.41 -4.99 2.98
CA SER A 25 23.55 -5.88 4.13
C SER A 25 22.38 -6.85 4.29
N ASP A 26 22.69 -8.14 4.47
CA ASP A 26 21.73 -9.20 4.88
C ASP A 26 21.23 -9.06 6.34
N SER A 27 21.35 -7.87 6.94
CA SER A 27 20.89 -7.61 8.30
C SER A 27 19.49 -6.99 8.31
N PRO A 28 18.60 -7.36 9.26
CA PRO A 28 17.28 -6.75 9.36
C PRO A 28 17.38 -5.24 9.57
N THR A 29 16.85 -4.47 8.62
CA THR A 29 16.78 -3.01 8.73
C THR A 29 15.48 -2.61 9.44
N ALA A 30 15.60 -1.86 10.54
CA ALA A 30 14.46 -1.35 11.29
C ALA A 30 14.21 0.13 10.98
N LEU A 31 12.97 0.47 10.61
CA LEU A 31 12.50 1.85 10.53
C LEU A 31 12.04 2.31 11.92
N VAL A 32 12.71 3.30 12.50
CA VAL A 32 12.38 3.89 13.80
C VAL A 32 11.80 5.30 13.58
N GLY A 33 10.74 5.66 14.31
CA GLY A 33 10.13 7.00 14.26
C GLY A 33 8.74 7.09 13.61
N LEU A 34 8.16 5.98 13.15
CA LEU A 34 6.78 5.93 12.62
C LEU A 34 5.68 6.06 13.69
N GLY A 35 6.00 6.63 14.86
CA GLY A 35 5.06 6.78 15.97
C GLY A 35 3.78 7.50 15.52
N GLY A 36 2.65 6.80 15.55
CA GLY A 36 1.36 7.33 15.12
C GLY A 36 1.09 7.27 13.62
N ALA A 37 1.81 6.43 12.86
CA ALA A 37 1.50 6.10 11.48
C ALA A 37 1.00 4.66 11.31
N TRP A 38 -0.02 4.45 10.48
CA TRP A 38 -0.51 3.12 10.10
C TRP A 38 0.14 2.66 8.81
N VAL A 39 0.54 1.40 8.74
CA VAL A 39 1.03 0.78 7.50
C VAL A 39 0.12 -0.40 7.18
N PHE A 40 -0.44 -0.38 5.97
CA PHE A 40 -1.37 -1.39 5.50
C PHE A 40 -0.85 -2.03 4.23
N TRP A 41 -0.81 -3.36 4.25
CA TRP A 41 -0.45 -4.16 3.09
C TRP A 41 -1.72 -4.67 2.42
N VAL A 42 -1.85 -4.43 1.12
CA VAL A 42 -3.01 -4.82 0.32
C VAL A 42 -2.55 -5.66 -0.84
N TYR A 43 -2.91 -6.94 -0.83
CA TYR A 43 -2.59 -7.81 -1.95
C TYR A 43 -3.57 -7.56 -3.10
N ALA A 44 -3.08 -6.91 -4.16
CA ALA A 44 -3.87 -6.29 -5.22
C ALA A 44 -3.63 -6.94 -6.59
N SER A 45 -3.43 -8.26 -6.61
CA SER A 45 -3.26 -9.04 -7.86
C SER A 45 -4.52 -9.10 -8.73
N ASN A 46 -5.70 -8.95 -8.14
CA ASN A 46 -6.99 -8.82 -8.82
C ASN A 46 -8.04 -8.21 -7.88
N ALA A 47 -9.25 -7.95 -8.41
CA ALA A 47 -10.34 -7.32 -7.66
C ALA A 47 -10.75 -8.09 -6.39
N ALA A 48 -10.80 -9.43 -6.44
CA ALA A 48 -11.21 -10.24 -5.28
C ALA A 48 -10.15 -10.21 -4.16
N ARG A 49 -8.86 -10.28 -4.51
CA ARG A 49 -7.76 -10.16 -3.53
C ARG A 49 -7.68 -8.76 -2.92
N PHE A 50 -7.89 -7.75 -3.75
CA PHE A 50 -7.99 -6.36 -3.30
C PHE A 50 -9.16 -6.18 -2.32
N GLU A 51 -10.36 -6.66 -2.66
CA GLU A 51 -11.53 -6.60 -1.78
C GLU A 51 -11.27 -7.31 -0.44
N GLN A 52 -10.73 -8.53 -0.49
CA GLN A 52 -10.45 -9.30 0.72
C GLN A 52 -9.44 -8.57 1.63
N SER A 53 -8.36 -8.03 1.06
CA SER A 53 -7.36 -7.29 1.83
C SER A 53 -7.97 -6.06 2.53
N LEU A 54 -8.91 -5.36 1.88
CA LEU A 54 -9.63 -4.25 2.51
C LEU A 54 -10.59 -4.72 3.61
N ARG A 55 -11.21 -5.90 3.48
CA ARG A 55 -12.00 -6.51 4.56
C ARG A 55 -11.11 -6.84 5.76
N ASP A 56 -9.93 -7.39 5.52
CA ASP A 56 -8.96 -7.73 6.57
C ASP A 56 -8.47 -6.46 7.31
N ILE A 57 -8.22 -5.37 6.58
CA ILE A 57 -7.92 -4.05 7.17
C ILE A 57 -9.09 -3.56 8.03
N ALA A 58 -10.31 -3.57 7.47
CA ALA A 58 -11.50 -3.12 8.19
C ALA A 58 -11.73 -3.92 9.48
N ASP A 59 -11.48 -5.23 9.45
CA ASP A 59 -11.55 -6.12 10.60
C ASP A 59 -10.45 -5.87 11.62
N SER A 60 -9.25 -5.52 11.18
CA SER A 60 -8.13 -5.18 12.05
C SER A 60 -8.39 -3.89 12.82
N VAL A 61 -8.87 -2.84 12.14
CA VAL A 61 -9.16 -1.53 12.74
C VAL A 61 -10.59 -1.41 13.31
N LYS A 62 -11.36 -2.50 13.26
CA LYS A 62 -12.71 -2.62 13.81
C LYS A 62 -13.72 -1.60 13.25
N LEU A 63 -13.71 -1.34 11.94
CA LEU A 63 -14.66 -0.43 11.28
C LEU A 63 -16.13 -0.84 11.50
N ALA A 64 -16.99 0.14 11.75
CA ALA A 64 -18.43 -0.09 11.79
C ALA A 64 -18.93 -0.57 10.41
N GLY A 65 -19.88 -1.50 10.38
CA GLY A 65 -20.46 -2.04 9.14
C GLY A 65 -19.63 -3.11 8.42
N ARG A 66 -18.37 -3.34 8.80
CA ARG A 66 -17.46 -4.30 8.14
C ARG A 66 -17.95 -5.76 8.09
N GLN A 67 -18.78 -6.15 9.06
CA GLN A 67 -19.30 -7.52 9.20
C GLN A 67 -20.47 -7.80 8.26
N ASP A 68 -21.05 -6.77 7.63
CA ASP A 68 -22.06 -6.95 6.60
C ASP A 68 -21.39 -7.42 5.29
N PRO A 69 -21.72 -8.63 4.80
CA PRO A 69 -21.17 -9.14 3.54
C PRO A 69 -21.50 -8.26 2.34
N GLN A 70 -22.61 -7.51 2.37
CA GLN A 70 -23.05 -6.61 1.31
C GLN A 70 -22.53 -5.18 1.46
N ALA A 71 -21.80 -4.86 2.54
CA ALA A 71 -21.21 -3.54 2.69
C ALA A 71 -20.24 -3.23 1.54
N ASN A 72 -20.29 -1.99 1.06
CA ASN A 72 -19.27 -1.46 0.16
C ASN A 72 -17.98 -1.24 0.96
N ILE A 73 -17.17 -2.28 1.06
CA ILE A 73 -15.93 -2.27 1.84
C ILE A 73 -14.94 -1.23 1.33
N PHE A 74 -14.91 -1.00 0.01
CA PHE A 74 -14.05 -0.01 -0.62
C PHE A 74 -14.34 1.38 -0.06
N LYS A 75 -15.64 1.75 -0.03
CA LYS A 75 -16.08 3.02 0.52
C LYS A 75 -15.83 3.13 2.03
N LEU A 76 -16.10 2.07 2.79
CA LEU A 76 -15.87 2.09 4.25
C LEU A 76 -14.40 2.35 4.59
N VAL A 77 -13.47 1.66 3.93
CA VAL A 77 -12.03 1.86 4.16
C VAL A 77 -11.58 3.22 3.63
N GLN A 78 -12.09 3.67 2.47
CA GLN A 78 -11.79 4.99 1.92
C GLN A 78 -12.20 6.11 2.88
N ASP A 79 -13.45 6.09 3.35
CA ASP A 79 -14.01 7.11 4.24
C ASP A 79 -13.23 7.12 5.57
N TRP A 80 -12.89 5.94 6.09
CA TRP A 80 -12.05 5.83 7.29
C TRP A 80 -10.62 6.37 7.10
N LEU A 81 -9.94 6.03 6.00
CA LEU A 81 -8.60 6.54 5.71
C LEU A 81 -8.61 8.07 5.48
N ARG A 82 -9.68 8.60 4.90
CA ARG A 82 -9.88 10.05 4.72
C ARG A 82 -10.02 10.77 6.06
N ASP A 83 -10.76 10.18 6.99
CA ASP A 83 -11.01 10.75 8.33
C ASP A 83 -9.92 10.39 9.36
N CYS A 84 -8.91 9.64 8.95
CA CYS A 84 -7.85 9.17 9.82
C CYS A 84 -6.96 10.33 10.27
N LYS A 85 -6.91 10.55 11.59
CA LYS A 85 -6.06 11.59 12.22
C LYS A 85 -4.57 11.21 12.23
N HIS A 86 -4.28 9.93 12.02
CA HIS A 86 -2.94 9.38 11.96
C HIS A 86 -2.45 9.36 10.52
N ARG A 87 -1.14 9.52 10.32
CA ARG A 87 -0.55 9.29 9.00
C ARG A 87 -0.79 7.84 8.61
N TRP A 88 -0.96 7.56 7.32
CA TRP A 88 -1.04 6.19 6.85
C TRP A 88 -0.27 5.98 5.54
N LEU A 89 0.21 4.74 5.37
CA LEU A 89 0.85 4.25 4.17
C LEU A 89 0.10 3.00 3.70
N LEU A 90 -0.38 3.01 2.46
CA LEU A 90 -1.02 1.87 1.83
C LEU A 90 -0.09 1.28 0.78
N MET A 91 0.30 0.02 0.96
CA MET A 91 1.13 -0.71 0.01
C MET A 91 0.25 -1.64 -0.82
N LEU A 92 0.00 -1.28 -2.08
CA LEU A 92 -0.70 -2.11 -3.04
C LEU A 92 0.30 -3.07 -3.70
N GLU A 93 0.30 -4.31 -3.24
CA GLU A 93 1.25 -5.32 -3.69
C GLU A 93 0.75 -6.08 -4.92
N SER A 94 1.68 -6.40 -5.83
CA SER A 94 1.47 -7.33 -6.95
C SER A 94 0.41 -6.86 -7.96
N VAL A 95 0.35 -5.56 -8.27
CA VAL A 95 -0.59 -5.00 -9.25
C VAL A 95 -0.12 -5.27 -10.68
N ASP A 96 -0.06 -6.54 -11.07
CA ASP A 96 0.44 -6.99 -12.38
C ASP A 96 -0.56 -6.71 -13.51
N ASN A 97 -1.85 -6.52 -13.17
CA ASN A 97 -2.91 -6.10 -14.10
C ASN A 97 -3.71 -4.93 -13.51
N ALA A 98 -3.38 -3.70 -13.88
CA ALA A 98 -4.08 -2.51 -13.37
C ALA A 98 -5.55 -2.39 -13.81
N ARG A 99 -6.02 -3.17 -14.80
CA ARG A 99 -7.36 -2.98 -15.39
C ARG A 99 -8.49 -3.13 -14.38
N PHE A 100 -8.38 -4.02 -13.40
CA PHE A 100 -9.44 -4.20 -12.41
C PHE A 100 -9.64 -2.96 -11.51
N LEU A 101 -8.63 -2.07 -11.41
CA LEU A 101 -8.74 -0.79 -10.72
C LEU A 101 -9.37 0.30 -11.60
N LEU A 102 -9.17 0.21 -12.91
CA LEU A 102 -9.49 1.27 -13.88
C LEU A 102 -10.82 1.04 -14.60
N ASP A 103 -11.14 -0.22 -14.87
CA ASP A 103 -12.34 -0.61 -15.59
C ASP A 103 -13.54 -0.43 -14.66
N ARG A 104 -14.67 0.03 -15.21
CA ARG A 104 -15.91 0.14 -14.45
C ARG A 104 -16.38 -1.28 -14.08
N PRO A 105 -16.78 -1.53 -12.82
CA PRO A 105 -17.28 -2.84 -12.43
C PRO A 105 -18.45 -3.26 -13.32
N ALA A 106 -18.47 -4.52 -13.76
CA ALA A 106 -19.66 -5.07 -14.39
C ALA A 106 -20.84 -4.99 -13.41
N VAL A 107 -22.07 -4.88 -13.94
CA VAL A 107 -23.34 -4.72 -13.20
C VAL A 107 -23.52 -5.76 -12.07
N THR A 108 -22.74 -6.84 -12.06
CA THR A 108 -22.72 -7.92 -11.08
C THR A 108 -21.90 -7.67 -9.82
N SER A 109 -21.00 -6.67 -9.79
CA SER A 109 -20.29 -6.28 -8.56
C SER A 109 -21.22 -5.46 -7.66
N LYS A 110 -21.93 -6.14 -6.76
CA LYS A 110 -22.88 -5.51 -5.81
C LYS A 110 -22.25 -4.41 -4.95
N SER A 111 -20.93 -4.47 -4.76
CA SER A 111 -20.20 -3.63 -3.80
C SER A 111 -19.60 -2.37 -4.41
N ALA A 112 -19.44 -2.23 -5.74
CA ALA A 112 -18.73 -1.11 -6.35
C ALA A 112 -19.52 -0.47 -7.51
N SER A 113 -19.86 0.82 -7.38
CA SER A 113 -20.58 1.61 -8.40
C SER A 113 -19.68 2.42 -9.35
N VAL A 114 -18.38 2.49 -9.06
CA VAL A 114 -17.36 3.25 -9.80
C VAL A 114 -16.09 2.38 -9.92
N PRO A 115 -15.17 2.69 -10.85
CA PRO A 115 -13.86 2.02 -10.90
C PRO A 115 -13.18 1.99 -9.54
N LEU A 116 -12.51 0.89 -9.20
CA LEU A 116 -11.99 0.69 -7.84
C LEU A 116 -10.92 1.72 -7.44
N ARG A 117 -10.21 2.29 -8.42
CA ARG A 117 -9.26 3.40 -8.19
C ARG A 117 -9.92 4.62 -7.53
N GLU A 118 -11.20 4.85 -7.78
CA GLU A 118 -11.94 6.01 -7.26
C GLU A 118 -12.20 5.86 -5.74
N TYR A 119 -12.08 4.64 -5.21
CA TYR A 119 -12.11 4.37 -3.78
C TYR A 119 -10.74 4.52 -3.12
N LEU A 120 -9.67 4.79 -3.86
CA LEU A 120 -8.40 5.13 -3.23
C LEU A 120 -8.53 6.51 -2.56
N PRO A 121 -8.07 6.65 -1.30
CA PRO A 121 -8.16 7.92 -0.58
C PRO A 121 -7.30 9.00 -1.26
N HIS A 122 -7.80 10.24 -1.25
CA HIS A 122 -7.10 11.41 -1.77
C HIS A 122 -6.16 12.02 -0.70
N ARG A 123 -5.06 12.64 -1.16
CA ARG A 123 -3.79 12.81 -0.44
C ARG A 123 -3.73 13.90 0.67
N GLU A 124 -4.59 13.86 1.68
CA GLU A 124 -4.47 14.84 2.80
C GLU A 124 -3.67 14.29 4.01
N CYS A 125 -3.74 12.98 4.31
CA CYS A 125 -3.08 12.39 5.48
C CYS A 125 -2.31 11.08 5.21
N GLY A 126 -2.09 10.70 3.95
CA GLY A 126 -1.37 9.45 3.67
C GLY A 126 -0.84 9.29 2.25
N SER A 127 -0.10 8.20 2.06
CA SER A 127 0.60 7.86 0.82
C SER A 127 0.25 6.45 0.36
N ILE A 128 0.32 6.23 -0.95
CA ILE A 128 0.10 4.92 -1.58
C ILE A 128 1.38 4.56 -2.33
N ILE A 129 1.90 3.37 -2.07
CA ILE A 129 2.98 2.74 -2.85
C ILE A 129 2.35 1.59 -3.62
N VAL A 130 2.68 1.48 -4.91
CA VAL A 130 2.24 0.35 -5.75
C VAL A 130 3.46 -0.45 -6.13
N THR A 131 3.45 -1.75 -5.86
CA THR A 131 4.45 -2.67 -6.38
C THR A 131 3.86 -3.52 -7.50
N THR A 132 4.63 -3.70 -8.57
CA THR A 132 4.23 -4.45 -9.75
C THR A 132 5.45 -4.94 -10.49
N ARG A 133 5.36 -6.12 -11.10
CA ARG A 133 6.39 -6.61 -12.04
C ARG A 133 6.11 -6.14 -13.46
N ASN A 134 4.98 -5.47 -13.70
CA ASN A 134 4.54 -5.04 -15.00
C ASN A 134 4.61 -3.51 -15.13
N ARG A 135 5.60 -3.03 -15.89
CA ARG A 135 5.79 -1.61 -16.16
C ARG A 135 4.56 -0.95 -16.80
N ASP A 136 3.85 -1.65 -17.68
CA ASP A 136 2.64 -1.12 -18.32
C ASP A 136 1.48 -0.99 -17.33
N ALA A 137 1.43 -1.83 -16.30
CA ALA A 137 0.46 -1.68 -15.21
C ALA A 137 0.79 -0.43 -14.37
N ALA A 138 2.07 -0.18 -14.05
CA ALA A 138 2.49 1.02 -13.34
C ALA A 138 2.13 2.31 -14.09
N LEU A 139 2.43 2.37 -15.40
CA LEU A 139 2.16 3.53 -16.25
C LEU A 139 0.67 3.83 -16.46
N LYS A 140 -0.22 2.88 -16.15
CA LYS A 140 -1.67 3.12 -16.12
C LYS A 140 -2.15 3.74 -14.80
N LEU A 141 -1.34 3.70 -13.75
CA LEU A 141 -1.69 4.13 -12.39
C LEU A 141 -1.01 5.44 -11.99
N VAL A 142 0.23 5.65 -12.42
CA VAL A 142 1.04 6.82 -12.05
C VAL A 142 1.76 7.41 -13.26
N GLU A 143 2.21 8.66 -13.15
CA GLU A 143 3.02 9.29 -14.19
C GLU A 143 4.39 8.63 -14.28
N ARG A 144 5.01 8.65 -15.47
CA ARG A 144 6.32 8.01 -15.71
C ARG A 144 7.42 8.49 -14.76
N ARG A 145 7.38 9.75 -14.33
CA ARG A 145 8.35 10.34 -13.38
C ARG A 145 8.23 9.78 -11.96
N ASP A 146 7.09 9.18 -11.63
CA ASP A 146 6.81 8.61 -10.30
C ASP A 146 7.08 7.10 -10.26
N VAL A 147 7.59 6.51 -11.34
CA VAL A 147 7.93 5.08 -11.44
C VAL A 147 9.40 4.87 -11.09
N ILE A 148 9.65 4.18 -9.99
CA ILE A 148 10.98 3.66 -9.64
C ILE A 148 11.13 2.28 -10.27
N THR A 149 12.17 2.09 -11.08
CA THR A 149 12.47 0.79 -11.70
C THR A 149 13.50 0.08 -10.85
N VAL A 150 13.12 -1.07 -10.29
CA VAL A 150 14.05 -1.95 -9.59
C VAL A 150 14.55 -2.98 -10.60
N GLY A 151 15.88 -3.08 -10.75
CA GLY A 151 16.51 -4.08 -11.61
C GLY A 151 16.34 -5.49 -11.06
N PRO A 152 16.66 -6.53 -11.85
CA PRO A 152 16.84 -7.86 -11.27
C PRO A 152 17.91 -7.78 -10.18
N MET A 153 17.69 -8.58 -9.13
CA MET A 153 18.71 -8.83 -8.12
C MET A 153 19.96 -9.36 -8.83
N ASP A 154 21.15 -8.86 -8.49
CA ASP A 154 22.37 -9.36 -9.12
C ASP A 154 22.69 -10.78 -8.63
N GLU A 155 23.56 -11.51 -9.34
CA GLU A 155 23.89 -12.91 -8.99
C GLU A 155 24.49 -13.04 -7.57
N ALA A 156 25.12 -11.98 -7.04
CA ALA A 156 25.67 -11.99 -5.70
C ALA A 156 24.58 -11.83 -4.62
N GLU A 157 23.51 -11.11 -4.93
CA GLU A 157 22.32 -10.96 -4.08
C GLU A 157 21.40 -12.21 -4.13
N ASP A 158 21.36 -12.95 -5.24
CA ASP A 158 20.58 -14.20 -5.39
C ASP A 158 21.24 -15.40 -4.67
N ASP A 159 22.57 -15.46 -4.66
CA ASP A 159 23.35 -16.51 -3.96
C ASP A 159 23.31 -16.39 -2.41
N ALA A 160 22.76 -15.30 -1.87
CA ALA A 160 22.64 -15.03 -0.43
C ALA A 160 21.29 -15.49 0.19
N LEU A 161 20.37 -16.08 -0.59
CA LEU A 161 19.04 -16.55 -0.16
C LEU A 161 19.01 -18.00 0.36
#